data_AF-A0A2W6C1Z0-F1
#
_entry.id   AF-A0A2W6C1Z0-F1
#
_cell.length_a   1.000
_cell.length_b   1.000
_cell.length_c   1.000
_cell.angle_alpha   90.00
_cell.angle_beta   90.00
_cell.angle_gamma   90.00
#
_symmetry.space_group_name_H-M   'P 1'
#
loop_
_entity.id
_entity.type
_entity.pdbx_description
1 polymer ?
#
loop_
_entity_poly.entity_id
_entity_poly.type
_entity_poly.pdbx_seq_one_letter_code
_entity_poly.pdbx_strand_id
1 'polypeptide(L)'
;MPPPDGDAECDEVLEDVYVFLDNECDGRHRARIQQHLDDCSPCLARFGLEADLKKLLARKCGGELAPPALRETVRVRIREIVVTRLDAEPPD
;
A
#
# COMPACT_ATOMS: atom_id res chain seq x y z
N MET A 1 -22.19 21.60 22.93
CA MET A 1 -21.96 20.23 22.41
C MET A 1 -20.60 20.25 21.74
N PRO A 2 -19.61 19.48 22.21
CA PRO A 2 -18.45 19.20 21.38
C PRO A 2 -18.90 18.44 20.12
N PRO A 3 -18.22 18.58 18.97
CA PRO A 3 -18.52 17.77 17.79
C PRO A 3 -18.31 16.29 18.14
N PRO A 4 -19.05 15.36 17.52
CA PRO A 4 -18.84 13.94 17.76
C PRO A 4 -17.40 13.58 17.40
N ASP A 5 -16.80 12.69 18.17
CA ASP A 5 -15.39 12.27 18.08
C ASP A 5 -14.95 11.74 16.68
N GLY A 6 -15.90 11.65 15.73
CA GLY A 6 -15.66 11.25 14.34
C GLY A 6 -14.79 12.21 13.53
N ASP A 7 -14.76 13.52 13.82
CA ASP A 7 -13.94 14.45 13.01
C ASP A 7 -12.42 14.23 13.23
N ALA A 8 -12.00 14.01 14.48
CA ALA A 8 -10.59 13.78 14.81
C ALA A 8 -10.07 12.43 14.28
N GLU A 9 -10.86 11.36 14.40
CA GLU A 9 -10.50 10.05 13.82
C GLU A 9 -10.48 10.08 12.29
N CYS A 10 -11.39 10.84 11.66
CA CYS A 10 -11.38 11.04 10.21
C CYS A 10 -10.13 11.79 9.75
N ASP A 11 -9.75 12.86 10.45
CA ASP A 11 -8.53 13.63 10.13
C ASP A 11 -7.28 12.77 10.26
N GLU A 12 -7.14 11.98 11.34
CA GLU A 12 -6.02 11.05 11.51
C GLU A 12 -5.95 10.00 10.38
N VAL A 13 -7.08 9.42 9.98
CA VAL A 13 -7.11 8.42 8.89
C VAL A 13 -6.76 9.05 7.54
N LEU A 14 -7.18 10.30 7.30
CA LEU A 14 -6.87 11.03 6.08
C LEU A 14 -5.42 11.52 6.04
N GLU A 15 -4.77 11.78 7.17
CA GLU A 15 -3.34 12.08 7.23
C GLU A 15 -2.50 10.87 6.80
N ASP A 16 -2.89 9.67 7.24
CA ASP A 16 -2.18 8.42 6.96
C ASP A 16 -2.49 7.81 5.57
N VAL A 17 -3.37 8.45 4.81
CA VAL A 17 -3.91 7.93 3.55
C VAL A 17 -2.83 7.74 2.47
N TYR A 18 -1.81 8.60 2.45
CA TYR A 18 -0.72 8.51 1.48
C TYR A 18 0.14 7.29 1.72
N VAL A 19 0.50 7.03 2.99
CA VAL A 19 1.26 5.85 3.41
C VAL A 19 0.48 4.57 3.11
N PHE A 20 -0.84 4.59 3.32
CA PHE A 20 -1.72 3.50 2.93
C PHE A 20 -1.75 3.28 1.42
N LEU A 21 -1.88 4.35 0.62
CA LEU A 21 -1.90 4.29 -0.84
C LEU A 21 -0.55 3.84 -1.43
N ASP A 22 0.57 4.13 -0.79
CA ASP A 22 1.92 3.70 -1.20
C ASP A 22 2.25 2.27 -0.74
N ASN A 23 1.36 1.65 0.04
CA ASN A 23 1.57 0.35 0.66
C ASN A 23 2.81 0.34 1.57
N GLU A 24 3.06 1.47 2.23
CA GLU A 24 4.15 1.70 3.18
C GLU A 24 3.68 1.56 4.65
N CYS A 25 2.41 1.23 4.87
CA CYS A 25 1.83 0.99 6.18
C CYS A 25 2.04 -0.47 6.65
N ASP A 26 2.23 -0.67 7.95
CA ASP A 26 2.21 -2.00 8.54
C ASP A 26 0.80 -2.63 8.50
N GLY A 27 0.71 -3.95 8.73
CA GLY A 27 -0.55 -4.69 8.61
C GLY A 27 -1.65 -4.23 9.57
N ARG A 28 -1.29 -3.77 10.78
CA ARG A 28 -2.26 -3.29 11.77
C ARG A 28 -2.80 -1.93 11.36
N HIS A 29 -1.90 -1.05 10.96
CA HIS A 29 -2.23 0.29 10.50
C HIS A 29 -3.11 0.25 9.25
N ARG A 30 -2.78 -0.65 8.31
CA ARG A 30 -3.58 -0.92 7.11
C ARG A 30 -5.00 -1.36 7.45
N ALA A 31 -5.15 -2.29 8.39
CA ALA A 31 -6.46 -2.80 8.81
C ALA A 31 -7.31 -1.70 9.46
N ARG A 32 -6.70 -0.82 10.28
CA ARG A 32 -7.39 0.32 10.90
C ARG A 32 -7.98 1.27 9.85
N ILE A 33 -7.16 1.68 8.87
CA ILE A 33 -7.59 2.60 7.80
C ILE A 33 -8.69 1.93 6.95
N GLN A 34 -8.50 0.66 6.58
CA GLN A 34 -9.50 -0.06 5.79
C GLN A 34 -10.84 -0.14 6.51
N GLN A 35 -10.85 -0.50 7.80
CA GLN A 35 -12.06 -0.55 8.60
C GLN A 35 -12.77 0.80 8.64
N HIS A 36 -12.03 1.90 8.85
CA HIS A 36 -12.61 3.23 8.86
C HIS A 36 -13.19 3.62 7.49
N LEU A 37 -12.51 3.33 6.38
CA LEU A 37 -13.01 3.61 5.04
C LEU A 37 -14.26 2.78 4.71
N ASP A 38 -14.38 1.57 5.25
CA ASP A 38 -15.54 0.71 5.09
C ASP A 38 -16.76 1.23 5.89
N ASP A 39 -16.52 1.81 7.07
CA ASP A 39 -17.57 2.31 7.96
C ASP A 39 -17.95 3.79 7.72
N CYS A 40 -17.05 4.57 7.10
CA CYS A 40 -17.17 6.02 6.95
C CYS A 40 -17.26 6.45 5.48
N SER A 41 -18.50 6.54 4.97
CA SER A 41 -18.80 7.03 3.61
C SER A 41 -18.15 8.38 3.22
N PRO A 42 -18.10 9.42 4.08
CA PRO A 42 -17.45 10.68 3.70
C PRO A 42 -15.93 10.53 3.52
N CYS A 43 -15.25 9.75 4.37
CA CYS A 43 -13.83 9.45 4.20
C CYS A 43 -13.56 8.62 2.95
N LEU A 44 -14.43 7.64 2.65
CA LEU A 44 -14.35 6.86 1.40
C LEU A 44 -14.45 7.75 0.16
N ALA A 45 -15.36 8.73 0.15
CA ALA A 45 -15.51 9.66 -0.96
C ALA A 45 -14.26 10.54 -1.16
N ARG A 46 -13.67 11.01 -0.06
CA ARG A 46 -12.45 11.84 -0.10
C ARG A 46 -11.23 11.02 -0.54
N PHE A 47 -11.07 9.82 0.01
CA PHE A 47 -10.06 8.83 -0.39
C PHE A 47 -10.14 8.47 -1.87
N GLY A 48 -11.36 8.26 -2.39
CA GLY A 48 -11.58 7.82 -3.77
C GLY A 48 -10.93 8.75 -4.80
N LEU A 49 -11.03 10.07 -4.59
CA LEU A 49 -10.39 11.06 -5.46
C LEU A 49 -8.86 10.94 -5.46
N GLU A 50 -8.26 10.80 -4.28
CA GLU A 50 -6.80 10.68 -4.14
C GLU A 50 -6.28 9.38 -4.74
N ALA A 51 -6.99 8.27 -4.53
CA ALA A 51 -6.68 6.98 -5.14
C ALA A 51 -6.74 7.05 -6.67
N ASP A 52 -7.75 7.71 -7.23
CA ASP A 52 -7.90 7.86 -8.67
C ASP A 52 -6.86 8.81 -9.27
N LEU A 53 -6.51 9.90 -8.58
CA LEU A 53 -5.40 10.77 -8.96
C LEU A 53 -4.09 9.99 -8.99
N LYS A 54 -3.81 9.18 -7.96
CA LYS A 54 -2.61 8.35 -7.91
C LYS A 54 -2.54 7.34 -9.04
N LYS A 55 -3.66 6.66 -9.35
CA LYS A 55 -3.76 5.78 -10.53
C LYS A 55 -3.49 6.53 -11.82
N LEU A 56 -4.02 7.75 -11.96
CA LEU A 56 -3.81 8.57 -13.15
C LEU A 56 -2.32 8.96 -13.30
N LEU A 57 -1.69 9.40 -12.23
CA LEU A 57 -0.26 9.72 -12.19
C LEU A 57 0.60 8.49 -12.49
N ALA A 58 0.30 7.32 -11.92
CA ALA A 58 1.01 6.09 -12.24
C ALA A 58 0.91 5.74 -13.74
N ARG A 59 -0.25 5.99 -14.37
CA ARG A 59 -0.44 5.73 -15.82
C ARG A 59 0.24 6.76 -16.72
N LYS A 60 0.24 8.03 -16.34
CA LYS A 60 0.71 9.13 -17.18
C LYS A 60 2.18 9.51 -16.92
N CYS A 61 2.64 9.28 -15.70
CA CYS A 61 3.89 9.78 -15.15
C CYS A 61 4.70 8.69 -14.42
N GLY A 62 4.20 7.45 -14.30
CA GLY A 62 4.86 6.34 -13.59
C GLY A 62 6.14 5.78 -14.23
N GLY A 63 6.71 6.50 -15.20
CA GLY A 63 8.02 6.21 -15.78
C GLY A 63 8.03 5.26 -16.98
N GLU A 64 9.24 4.97 -17.46
CA GLU A 64 9.51 3.93 -18.44
C GLU A 64 9.49 2.56 -17.75
N LEU A 65 8.90 1.56 -18.42
CA LEU A 65 8.91 0.19 -17.93
C LEU A 65 10.36 -0.26 -17.69
N ALA A 66 10.60 -0.89 -16.53
CA ALA A 66 11.92 -1.43 -16.20
C ALA A 66 12.46 -2.25 -17.40
N PRO A 67 13.72 -2.01 -17.83
CA PRO A 67 14.29 -2.70 -18.98
C PRO A 67 14.16 -4.22 -18.85
N PRO A 68 13.87 -4.96 -19.94
CA PRO A 68 13.68 -6.41 -19.90
C PRO A 68 14.82 -7.15 -19.20
N ALA A 69 16.07 -6.74 -19.46
CA ALA A 69 17.27 -7.32 -18.85
C ALA A 69 17.28 -7.18 -17.31
N LEU A 70 16.85 -6.03 -16.77
CA LEU A 70 16.76 -5.84 -15.32
C LEU A 70 15.67 -6.73 -14.73
N ARG A 71 14.51 -6.83 -15.40
CA ARG A 71 13.41 -7.69 -14.95
C ARG A 71 13.80 -9.17 -14.94
N GLU A 72 14.53 -9.61 -15.95
CA GLU A 72 15.05 -10.98 -16.03
C GLU A 72 16.06 -11.25 -14.93
N THR A 73 17.02 -10.34 -14.74
CA THR A 73 18.03 -10.44 -13.67
C THR A 73 17.38 -10.59 -12.30
N VAL A 74 16.41 -9.72 -11.99
CA VAL A 74 15.67 -9.76 -10.73
C VAL A 74 14.94 -11.10 -10.56
N ARG A 75 14.28 -11.61 -11.61
CA ARG A 75 13.58 -12.91 -11.57
C ARG A 75 14.52 -14.08 -11.31
N VAL A 76 15.68 -14.10 -11.96
CA VAL A 76 16.71 -15.13 -11.74
C VAL A 76 17.17 -15.10 -10.29
N ARG A 77 17.55 -13.92 -9.78
CA ARG A 77 17.99 -13.77 -8.39
C ARG A 77 16.95 -14.21 -7.36
N ILE A 78 15.67 -13.84 -7.56
CA ILE A 78 14.59 -14.28 -6.67
C ILE A 78 14.47 -15.80 -6.67
N ARG A 79 14.53 -16.45 -7.84
CA ARG A 79 14.48 -17.91 -7.94
C ARG A 79 15.65 -18.58 -7.22
N GLU A 80 16.87 -18.08 -7.42
CA GLU A 80 18.07 -18.59 -6.73
C GLU A 80 17.88 -18.54 -5.21
N ILE A 81 17.43 -17.41 -4.66
CA ILE A 81 17.21 -17.25 -3.21
C ILE A 81 16.13 -18.21 -2.68
N VAL A 82 15.03 -18.38 -3.42
CA VAL A 82 13.92 -19.25 -3.00
C VAL A 82 14.36 -20.71 -2.98
N VAL A 83 15.10 -21.16 -4.00
CA VAL A 83 15.64 -22.53 -4.08
C VAL A 83 16.57 -22.79 -2.89
N THR A 84 17.56 -21.93 -2.66
CA THR A 84 18.49 -22.08 -1.52
C THR A 84 17.80 -22.12 -0.16
N ARG A 85 16.67 -21.40 0.02
CA ARG A 85 15.89 -21.45 1.27
C ARG A 85 15.14 -22.76 1.48
N LEU A 86 14.76 -23.47 0.41
CA LEU A 86 14.06 -24.75 0.49
C LEU A 86 15.04 -25.91 0.70
N ASP A 87 16.26 -25.78 0.18
CA ASP A 87 17.34 -26.77 0.33
C ASP A 87 18.11 -26.63 1.67
N ALA A 88 17.79 -25.61 2.47
CA ALA A 88 18.34 -25.44 3.82
C ALA A 88 17.61 -26.37 4.80
N GLU A 89 18.13 -27.59 4.96
CA GLU A 89 17.71 -28.52 6.01
C GLU A 89 17.97 -27.88 7.39
N PRO A 90 17.02 -27.91 8.35
CA PRO A 90 17.23 -27.36 9.68
C PRO A 90 18.40 -28.09 10.38
N PRO A 91 19.27 -27.37 11.12
CA PRO A 91 20.26 -28.05 11.95
C PRO A 91 19.56 -28.82 13.08
N ASP A 92 20.02 -30.06 13.32
CA ASP A 92 19.63 -30.95 14.44
C ASP A 92 19.58 -30.23 15.80
#